data_AF-A0A9P7Q502-F1
#
_entry.id   AF-A0A9P7Q502-F1
#
_cell.length_a   1.000
_cell.length_b   1.000
_cell.length_c   1.000
_cell.angle_alpha   90.00
_cell.angle_beta   90.00
_cell.angle_gamma   90.00
#
_symmetry.space_group_name_H-M   'P 1'
#
loop_
_entity.id
_entity.type
_entity.pdbx_description
1 polymer ?
#
loop_
_entity_poly.entity_id
_entity_poly.type
_entity_poly.pdbx_seq_one_letter_code
_entity_poly.pdbx_strand_id
1 'polypeptide(L)'
;MADTKPDGIRIARLQKIFWDFLQGRRSIKTEHEGNLFLESICAQESPSICVEKIIASPHGLENIQRGVRVNTSAHYISLHVIPFLSYVSHSDVKSLCEGTFLEKILFAVVEPSTLWKVMLQLYRHNGFINENSDATTFAWLCLEITLGSSQNLAAASSDIVASWDWLAFTKHPCQAIREIGHRIQKVIQIKSTGNSDLAGMNGPGGRHDNDFADYRQISVFPTSDEFASSQRSFYLTASEVHGSAPEDRSRCHLDNQFRLLREDMLSELREDVQNALGKKKSYRRVQRLGNIRPVGIESGDEKRSRACCLVADVGSGLEVLQNKNGGERKKYLMDNPRFLKHNSFGALYSGDEVIAFAYLFRDIDQIARYPFVQLQLTSEDGLSRVLEVFEQGTREVSFVLVDTPVFAYVPVLEQLKRIIELPLDTHLLNLALEKDITPNEEFVPSQDIQDVLDACKESIEESPSIQVGGSTYKLDEAQRDALVNALGSAVSLIQGPPG
;
A
#
# COMPACT_ATOMS: atom_id res chain seq x y z
N MET A 1 -9.75 25.84 16.24
CA MET A 1 -9.71 27.30 16.49
C MET A 1 -10.03 28.00 15.19
N ALA A 2 -10.76 29.11 15.24
CA ALA A 2 -11.36 29.77 14.08
C ALA A 2 -10.31 30.12 13.02
N ASP A 3 -10.56 29.64 11.80
CA ASP A 3 -9.81 29.91 10.58
C ASP A 3 -10.05 31.36 10.16
N THR A 4 -9.25 32.28 10.71
CA THR A 4 -9.28 33.70 10.33
C THR A 4 -8.56 33.85 9.00
N LYS A 5 -9.33 33.98 7.90
CA LYS A 5 -8.81 34.49 6.63
C LYS A 5 -7.94 35.73 6.90
N PRO A 6 -6.69 35.77 6.43
CA PRO A 6 -5.84 36.93 6.65
C PRO A 6 -6.47 38.18 6.03
N ASP A 7 -6.51 39.25 6.82
CA ASP A 7 -7.01 40.56 6.43
C ASP A 7 -6.32 41.03 5.13
N GLY A 8 -7.08 41.40 4.09
CA GLY A 8 -6.53 41.69 2.74
C GLY A 8 -5.46 42.79 2.75
N ILE A 9 -5.52 43.68 3.74
CA ILE A 9 -4.51 44.72 4.00
C ILE A 9 -3.17 44.12 4.43
N ARG A 10 -3.18 43.05 5.24
CA ARG A 10 -1.97 42.34 5.69
C ARG A 10 -1.30 41.62 4.52
N ILE A 11 -2.08 40.96 3.67
CA ILE A 11 -1.55 40.25 2.49
C ILE A 11 -0.87 41.24 1.54
N ALA A 12 -1.50 42.37 1.23
CA ALA A 12 -0.90 43.39 0.37
C ALA A 12 0.40 43.96 0.96
N ARG A 13 0.48 44.12 2.29
CA ARG A 13 1.71 44.55 2.98
C ARG A 13 2.81 43.49 2.87
N LEU A 14 2.48 42.21 3.11
CA LEU A 14 3.42 41.10 2.98
C LEU A 14 3.92 40.94 1.54
N GLN A 15 3.06 41.14 0.55
CA GLN A 15 3.46 41.13 -0.86
C GLN A 15 4.46 42.24 -1.18
N LYS A 16 4.27 43.46 -0.65
CA LYS A 16 5.26 44.54 -0.79
C LYS A 16 6.58 44.18 -0.12
N ILE A 17 6.53 43.61 1.09
CA ILE A 17 7.72 43.18 1.84
C ILE A 17 8.50 42.12 1.06
N PHE A 18 7.81 41.12 0.50
CA PHE A 18 8.41 40.08 -0.35
C PHE A 18 9.21 40.70 -1.50
N TRP A 19 8.63 41.64 -2.25
CA TRP A 19 9.33 42.32 -3.34
C TRP A 19 10.49 43.20 -2.87
N ASP A 20 10.37 43.88 -1.72
CA ASP A 20 11.46 44.69 -1.16
C ASP A 20 12.69 43.83 -0.84
N PHE A 21 12.50 42.60 -0.34
CA PHE A 21 13.60 41.64 -0.13
C PHE A 21 14.18 41.11 -1.45
N LEU A 22 13.33 40.73 -2.41
CA LEU A 22 13.81 40.21 -3.71
C LEU A 22 14.58 41.27 -4.53
N GLN A 23 14.26 42.54 -4.36
CA GLN A 23 14.95 43.65 -5.03
C GLN A 23 16.17 44.17 -4.24
N GLY A 24 16.49 43.57 -3.09
CA GLY A 24 17.60 44.00 -2.24
C GLY A 24 17.39 45.33 -1.52
N ARG A 25 16.15 45.86 -1.49
CA ARG A 25 15.80 47.07 -0.71
C ARG A 25 15.78 46.79 0.79
N ARG A 26 15.57 45.52 1.16
CA ARG A 26 15.68 44.99 2.53
C ARG A 26 16.65 43.82 2.54
N SER A 27 17.29 43.62 3.69
CA SER A 27 18.25 42.54 3.93
C SER A 27 18.01 41.93 5.30
N ILE A 28 18.14 40.63 5.45
CA ILE A 28 17.94 39.95 6.74
C ILE A 28 19.17 40.16 7.63
N LYS A 29 19.05 41.01 8.64
CA LYS A 29 20.08 41.26 9.68
C LYS A 29 19.61 40.88 11.07
N THR A 30 18.29 40.83 11.29
CA THR A 30 17.66 40.54 12.58
C THR A 30 16.67 39.39 12.47
N GLU A 31 16.37 38.75 13.59
CA GLU A 31 15.35 37.69 13.67
C GLU A 31 13.99 38.17 13.14
N HIS A 32 13.60 39.40 13.49
CA HIS A 32 12.34 39.99 13.03
C HIS A 32 12.26 40.09 11.49
N GLU A 33 13.36 40.47 10.83
CA GLU A 33 13.40 40.53 9.36
C GLU A 33 13.36 39.15 8.72
N GLY A 34 13.98 38.14 9.35
CA GLY A 34 13.90 36.75 8.92
C GLY A 34 12.47 36.22 8.98
N ASN A 35 11.78 36.47 10.10
CA ASN A 35 10.37 36.13 10.29
C ASN A 35 9.49 36.77 9.22
N LEU A 36 9.64 38.08 9.03
CA LEU A 36 8.85 38.84 8.06
C LEU A 36 9.07 38.33 6.64
N PHE A 37 10.29 37.95 6.29
CA PHE A 37 10.61 37.41 4.97
C PHE A 37 9.95 36.05 4.76
N LEU A 38 10.14 35.08 5.67
CA LEU A 38 9.54 33.75 5.55
C LEU A 38 8.00 33.80 5.58
N GLU A 39 7.42 34.66 6.42
CA GLU A 39 5.97 34.92 6.44
C GLU A 39 5.49 35.52 5.11
N SER A 40 6.25 36.45 4.52
CA SER A 40 5.88 37.06 3.24
C SER A 40 5.88 36.08 2.07
N ILE A 41 6.73 35.04 2.12
CA ILE A 41 6.75 33.92 1.18
C ILE A 41 5.47 33.09 1.34
N CYS A 42 5.17 32.67 2.57
CA CYS A 42 4.02 31.81 2.86
C CYS A 42 2.67 32.50 2.61
N ALA A 43 2.66 33.83 2.55
CA ALA A 43 1.47 34.63 2.22
C ALA A 43 1.21 34.78 0.72
N GLN A 44 2.12 34.31 -0.16
CA GLN A 44 1.85 34.32 -1.60
C GLN A 44 0.81 33.24 -1.96
N GLU A 45 -0.10 33.54 -2.88
CA GLU A 45 -1.19 32.61 -3.24
C GLU A 45 -0.70 31.38 -4.02
N SER A 46 0.34 31.55 -4.84
CA SER A 46 0.87 30.50 -5.71
C SER A 46 2.30 30.14 -5.30
N PRO A 47 2.52 28.95 -4.71
CA PRO A 47 3.85 28.46 -4.35
C PRO A 47 4.82 28.38 -5.54
N SER A 48 4.36 27.90 -6.69
CA SER A 48 5.18 27.76 -7.89
C SER A 48 5.67 29.12 -8.41
N ILE A 49 4.77 30.08 -8.61
CA ILE A 49 5.13 31.44 -9.05
C ILE A 49 6.03 32.14 -8.02
N CYS A 50 5.79 31.90 -6.73
CA CYS A 50 6.61 32.46 -5.67
C CYS A 50 8.06 31.94 -5.75
N VAL A 51 8.25 30.63 -5.89
CA VAL A 51 9.57 30.00 -6.00
C VAL A 51 10.29 30.46 -7.27
N GLU A 52 9.61 30.57 -8.39
CA GLU A 52 10.19 31.10 -9.63
C GLU A 52 10.71 32.54 -9.44
N LYS A 53 9.93 33.42 -8.80
CA LYS A 53 10.36 34.79 -8.49
C LYS A 53 11.57 34.84 -7.55
N ILE A 54 11.62 33.94 -6.57
CA ILE A 54 12.77 33.84 -5.66
C ILE A 54 14.03 33.44 -6.44
N ILE A 55 13.94 32.45 -7.32
CA ILE A 55 15.09 31.95 -8.08
C ILE A 55 15.54 32.95 -9.15
N ALA A 56 14.61 33.68 -9.76
CA ALA A 56 14.91 34.74 -10.73
C ALA A 56 15.58 35.97 -10.09
N SER A 57 15.44 36.14 -8.77
CA SER A 57 16.06 37.26 -8.04
C SER A 57 17.51 36.95 -7.65
N PRO A 58 18.44 37.91 -7.80
CA PRO A 58 19.81 37.74 -7.33
C PRO A 58 19.93 37.62 -5.80
N HIS A 59 18.94 38.10 -5.05
CA HIS A 59 18.94 38.10 -3.58
C HIS A 59 18.02 37.02 -2.98
N GLY A 60 17.23 36.32 -3.79
CA GLY A 60 16.20 35.41 -3.29
C GLY A 60 16.77 34.23 -2.50
N LEU A 61 17.70 33.47 -3.10
CA LEU A 61 18.33 32.31 -2.45
C LEU A 61 19.19 32.72 -1.24
N GLU A 62 19.91 33.83 -1.32
CA GLU A 62 20.70 34.39 -0.21
C GLU A 62 19.79 34.76 0.98
N ASN A 63 18.64 35.37 0.73
CA ASN A 63 17.67 35.71 1.76
C ASN A 63 17.01 34.46 2.35
N ILE A 64 16.73 33.40 1.57
CA ILE A 64 16.27 32.12 2.15
C ILE A 64 17.33 31.57 3.09
N GLN A 65 18.57 31.45 2.61
CA GLN A 65 19.72 30.99 3.38
C GLN A 65 19.82 31.72 4.74
N ARG A 66 19.76 33.06 4.73
CA ARG A 66 19.84 33.86 5.95
C ARG A 66 18.59 33.75 6.82
N GLY A 67 17.40 33.78 6.20
CA GLY A 67 16.12 33.74 6.89
C GLY A 67 15.92 32.46 7.69
N VAL A 68 16.27 31.31 7.14
CA VAL A 68 16.12 30.03 7.84
C VAL A 68 17.16 29.82 8.96
N ARG A 69 18.26 30.59 8.96
CA ARG A 69 19.38 30.44 9.90
C ARG A 69 19.53 31.56 10.93
N VAL A 70 18.70 32.61 10.86
CA VAL A 70 18.83 33.75 11.78
C VAL A 70 18.65 33.35 13.25
N ASN A 71 17.89 32.29 13.50
CA ASN A 71 17.70 31.70 14.82
C ASN A 71 17.49 30.17 14.68
N THR A 72 18.24 29.39 15.45
CA THR A 72 18.23 27.91 15.42
C THR A 72 17.47 27.29 16.59
N SER A 73 16.72 28.08 17.35
CA SER A 73 15.87 27.57 18.42
C SER A 73 14.73 26.71 17.87
N ALA A 74 14.30 25.73 18.66
CA ALA A 74 13.12 24.90 18.35
C ALA A 74 11.90 25.76 18.02
N HIS A 75 11.70 26.85 18.77
CA HIS A 75 10.57 27.76 18.58
C HIS A 75 10.56 28.44 17.21
N TYR A 76 11.71 29.01 16.81
CA TYR A 76 11.84 29.65 15.51
C TYR A 76 11.65 28.65 14.37
N ILE A 77 12.26 27.46 14.48
CA ILE A 77 12.20 26.44 13.45
C ILE A 77 10.75 25.96 13.26
N SER A 78 10.06 25.59 14.33
CA SER A 78 8.65 25.15 14.27
C SER A 78 7.70 26.25 13.80
N LEU A 79 7.92 27.52 14.16
CA LEU A 79 6.99 28.60 13.84
C LEU A 79 7.21 29.24 12.47
N HIS A 80 8.44 29.21 11.93
CA HIS A 80 8.78 29.95 10.70
C HIS A 80 9.43 29.08 9.62
N VAL A 81 10.38 28.21 9.99
CA VAL A 81 11.09 27.38 9.00
C VAL A 81 10.22 26.22 8.52
N ILE A 82 9.55 25.51 9.44
CA ILE A 82 8.65 24.39 9.11
C ILE A 82 7.47 24.86 8.24
N PRO A 83 6.76 25.96 8.55
CA PRO A 83 5.71 26.46 7.67
C PRO A 83 6.22 26.85 6.28
N PHE A 84 7.43 27.44 6.19
CA PHE A 84 8.06 27.69 4.90
C PHE A 84 8.34 26.39 4.12
N LEU A 85 8.89 25.37 4.77
CA LEU A 85 9.12 24.06 4.15
C LEU A 85 7.81 23.40 3.70
N SER A 86 6.77 23.49 4.53
CA SER A 86 5.43 22.99 4.19
C SER A 86 4.78 23.78 3.03
N TYR A 87 5.11 25.06 2.87
CA TYR A 87 4.64 25.88 1.76
C TYR A 87 5.32 25.46 0.44
N VAL A 88 6.64 25.22 0.47
CA VAL A 88 7.38 24.78 -0.73
C VAL A 88 7.20 23.30 -1.04
N SER A 89 6.64 22.50 -0.14
CA SER A 89 6.31 21.08 -0.38
C SER A 89 5.11 20.86 -1.30
N HIS A 90 4.49 21.93 -1.80
CA HIS A 90 3.39 21.85 -2.76
C HIS A 90 3.82 21.16 -4.06
N SER A 91 2.96 20.28 -4.60
CA SER A 91 3.25 19.48 -5.81
C SER A 91 3.71 20.32 -7.00
N ASP A 92 3.09 21.49 -7.18
CA ASP A 92 3.39 22.40 -8.29
C ASP A 92 4.83 22.90 -8.25
N VAL A 93 5.42 23.10 -7.06
CA VAL A 93 6.82 23.52 -6.91
C VAL A 93 7.75 22.42 -7.40
N LYS A 94 7.45 21.16 -7.07
CA LYS A 94 8.23 20.01 -7.53
C LYS A 94 8.18 19.83 -9.05
N SER A 95 7.07 20.22 -9.68
CA SER A 95 6.91 20.14 -11.13
C SER A 95 7.71 21.18 -11.92
N LEU A 96 8.16 22.27 -11.27
CA LEU A 96 8.89 23.35 -11.93
C LEU A 96 10.28 22.92 -12.36
N CYS A 97 10.58 23.13 -13.65
CA CYS A 97 11.90 22.88 -14.25
C CYS A 97 12.48 21.52 -13.83
N GLU A 98 11.67 20.46 -13.93
CA GLU A 98 12.05 19.08 -13.56
C GLU A 98 12.55 18.95 -12.10
N GLY A 99 12.05 19.80 -11.20
CA GLY A 99 12.41 19.78 -9.77
C GLY A 99 13.70 20.52 -9.43
N THR A 100 14.44 21.04 -10.42
CA THR A 100 15.70 21.77 -10.19
C THR A 100 15.52 23.03 -9.32
N PHE A 101 14.34 23.65 -9.40
CA PHE A 101 14.02 24.84 -8.61
C PHE A 101 13.86 24.48 -7.13
N LEU A 102 13.11 23.43 -6.84
CA LEU A 102 12.98 22.89 -5.48
C LEU A 102 14.35 22.52 -4.93
N GLU A 103 15.18 21.83 -5.72
CA GLU A 103 16.53 21.42 -5.30
C GLU A 103 17.40 22.60 -4.87
N LYS A 104 17.38 23.72 -5.61
CA LYS A 104 18.12 24.94 -5.24
C LYS A 104 17.63 25.54 -3.92
N ILE A 105 16.32 25.51 -3.67
CA ILE A 105 15.72 25.97 -2.41
C ILE A 105 16.17 25.06 -1.26
N LEU A 106 16.07 23.74 -1.44
CA LEU A 106 16.49 22.77 -0.43
C LEU A 106 17.98 22.90 -0.13
N PHE A 107 18.81 23.11 -1.14
CA PHE A 107 20.23 23.40 -0.96
C PHE A 107 20.46 24.66 -0.12
N ALA A 108 19.72 25.75 -0.38
CA ALA A 108 19.81 26.97 0.44
C ALA A 108 19.38 26.74 1.91
N VAL A 109 18.50 25.76 2.17
CA VAL A 109 18.09 25.37 3.53
C VAL A 109 19.17 24.53 4.22
N VAL A 110 19.69 23.50 3.54
CA VAL A 110 20.64 22.56 4.15
C VAL A 110 22.08 23.06 4.18
N GLU A 111 22.45 24.00 3.32
CA GLU A 111 23.81 24.54 3.23
C GLU A 111 23.87 26.03 3.62
N PRO A 112 24.72 26.41 4.60
CA PRO A 112 25.57 25.57 5.46
C PRO A 112 24.81 24.63 6.41
N SER A 113 25.45 23.49 6.72
CA SER A 113 24.90 22.37 7.52
C SER A 113 24.38 22.67 8.93
N THR A 114 24.53 23.90 9.45
CA THR A 114 24.14 24.26 10.82
C THR A 114 22.66 24.01 11.08
N LEU A 115 21.77 24.53 10.22
CA LEU A 115 20.32 24.35 10.40
C LEU A 115 19.93 22.88 10.22
N TRP A 116 20.45 22.23 9.18
CA TRP A 116 20.20 20.82 8.91
C TRP A 116 20.51 19.91 10.11
N LYS A 117 21.69 20.10 10.72
CA LYS A 117 22.10 19.33 11.91
C LYS A 117 21.22 19.63 13.13
N VAL A 118 20.81 20.88 13.31
CA VAL A 118 19.87 21.26 14.38
C VAL A 118 18.52 20.59 14.16
N MET A 119 17.97 20.56 12.94
CA MET A 119 16.71 19.89 12.64
C MET A 119 16.78 18.38 12.90
N LEU A 120 17.88 17.72 12.53
CA LEU A 120 18.13 16.31 12.87
C LEU A 120 18.12 16.07 14.39
N GLN A 121 18.76 16.95 15.17
CA GLN A 121 18.77 16.86 16.63
C GLN A 121 17.40 17.13 17.24
N LEU A 122 16.65 18.11 16.72
CA LEU A 122 15.29 18.40 17.17
C LEU A 122 14.38 17.20 16.96
N TYR A 123 14.43 16.57 15.78
CA TYR A 123 13.67 15.34 15.55
C TYR A 123 14.07 14.23 16.52
N ARG A 124 15.38 13.97 16.69
CA ARG A 124 15.89 12.92 17.59
C ARG A 124 15.40 13.07 19.04
N HIS A 125 15.24 14.31 19.50
CA HIS A 125 14.87 14.63 20.88
C HIS A 125 13.39 14.99 21.05
N ASN A 126 12.53 14.75 20.05
CA ASN A 126 11.12 15.16 20.05
C ASN A 126 10.94 16.65 20.39
N GLY A 127 11.84 17.50 19.89
CA GLY A 127 11.92 18.92 20.23
C GLY A 127 11.07 19.84 19.35
N PHE A 128 10.29 19.32 18.40
CA PHE A 128 9.37 20.13 17.60
C PHE A 128 8.13 20.52 18.41
N ILE A 129 7.64 21.74 18.20
CA ILE A 129 6.46 22.25 18.93
C ILE A 129 5.19 21.52 18.50
N ASN A 130 4.96 21.35 17.20
CA ASN A 130 3.79 20.64 16.70
C ASN A 130 4.19 19.21 16.29
N GLU A 131 4.67 18.43 17.26
CA GLU A 131 5.22 17.07 17.15
C GLU A 131 4.98 16.39 15.78
N ASN A 132 3.78 15.87 15.53
CA ASN A 132 3.48 15.11 14.31
C ASN A 132 3.47 15.94 13.02
N SER A 133 2.96 17.18 13.05
CA SER A 133 2.88 18.02 11.85
C SER A 133 4.28 18.46 11.42
N ASP A 134 5.07 18.97 12.36
CA ASP A 134 6.43 19.43 12.10
C ASP A 134 7.33 18.27 11.68
N ALA A 135 7.19 17.12 12.35
CA ALA A 135 7.91 15.91 12.00
C ALA A 135 7.53 15.39 10.60
N THR A 136 6.28 15.56 10.16
CA THR A 136 5.85 15.19 8.80
C THR A 136 6.55 16.06 7.75
N THR A 137 6.61 17.38 7.96
CA THR A 137 7.34 18.29 7.08
C THR A 137 8.84 17.99 7.07
N PHE A 138 9.42 17.66 8.23
CA PHE A 138 10.81 17.23 8.32
C PHE A 138 11.07 15.91 7.57
N ALA A 139 10.20 14.91 7.74
CA ALA A 139 10.30 13.65 7.00
C ALA A 139 10.20 13.90 5.48
N TRP A 140 9.32 14.79 5.03
CA TRP A 140 9.24 15.21 3.62
C TRP A 140 10.56 15.83 3.14
N LEU A 141 11.18 16.71 3.93
CA LEU A 141 12.50 17.28 3.61
C LEU A 141 13.55 16.16 3.44
N CYS A 142 13.59 15.21 4.38
CA CYS A 142 14.48 14.04 4.27
C CYS A 142 14.23 13.24 3.00
N LEU A 143 12.97 13.05 2.61
CA LEU A 143 12.62 12.39 1.36
C LEU A 143 13.15 13.14 0.16
N GLU A 144 12.90 14.44 0.02
CA GLU A 144 13.38 15.20 -1.14
C GLU A 144 14.91 15.27 -1.22
N ILE A 145 15.61 15.36 -0.07
CA ILE A 145 17.08 15.26 -0.01
C ILE A 145 17.54 13.87 -0.50
N THR A 146 16.88 12.81 -0.04
CA THR A 146 17.24 11.44 -0.42
C THR A 146 16.90 11.15 -1.88
N LEU A 147 15.87 11.78 -2.44
CA LEU A 147 15.50 11.70 -3.86
C LEU A 147 16.49 12.47 -4.74
N GLY A 148 17.07 13.56 -4.23
CA GLY A 148 18.05 14.37 -4.94
C GLY A 148 19.27 13.56 -5.37
N SER A 149 19.71 13.77 -6.61
CA SER A 149 20.90 13.12 -7.19
C SER A 149 22.08 14.07 -7.32
N SER A 150 21.93 15.33 -6.90
CA SER A 150 22.97 16.33 -7.04
C SER A 150 24.03 16.24 -5.95
N GLN A 151 25.25 16.63 -6.32
CA GLN A 151 26.37 16.74 -5.37
C GLN A 151 26.08 17.73 -4.23
N ASN A 152 25.20 18.71 -4.48
CA ASN A 152 24.82 19.75 -3.53
C ASN A 152 24.12 19.19 -2.28
N LEU A 153 23.31 18.14 -2.43
CA LEU A 153 22.56 17.51 -1.34
C LEU A 153 23.22 16.24 -0.80
N ALA A 154 24.35 15.82 -1.37
CA ALA A 154 24.99 14.53 -1.07
C ALA A 154 25.39 14.38 0.40
N ALA A 155 25.90 15.45 1.03
CA ALA A 155 26.28 15.43 2.45
C ALA A 155 25.06 15.21 3.36
N ALA A 156 23.97 15.95 3.15
CA ALA A 156 22.74 15.78 3.90
C ALA A 156 22.09 14.41 3.64
N SER A 157 22.13 13.91 2.41
CA SER A 157 21.67 12.56 2.08
C SER A 157 22.49 11.48 2.81
N SER A 158 23.80 11.66 2.94
CA SER A 158 24.66 10.75 3.70
C SER A 158 24.32 10.75 5.19
N ASP A 159 24.04 11.92 5.76
CA ASP A 159 23.59 12.04 7.16
C ASP A 159 22.28 11.28 7.41
N ILE A 160 21.32 11.32 6.46
CA ILE A 160 20.06 10.56 6.54
C ILE A 160 20.34 9.06 6.56
N VAL A 161 21.15 8.57 5.62
CA VAL A 161 21.50 7.14 5.53
C VAL A 161 22.20 6.67 6.81
N ALA A 162 23.16 7.44 7.31
CA ALA A 162 23.87 7.14 8.56
C ALA A 162 22.96 7.18 9.81
N SER A 163 21.82 7.89 9.71
CA SER A 163 20.88 8.12 10.80
C SER A 163 19.62 7.28 10.73
N TRP A 164 19.49 6.43 9.70
CA TRP A 164 18.24 5.77 9.33
C TRP A 164 17.58 5.00 10.50
N ASP A 165 18.37 4.23 11.24
CA ASP A 165 17.86 3.37 12.31
C ASP A 165 17.19 4.15 13.44
N TRP A 166 17.78 5.28 13.85
CA TRP A 166 17.23 6.09 14.94
C TRP A 166 16.19 7.11 14.47
N LEU A 167 16.15 7.45 13.17
CA LEU A 167 15.06 8.25 12.60
C LEU A 167 13.71 7.50 12.72
N ALA A 168 13.74 6.17 12.62
CA ALA A 168 12.62 5.27 12.90
C ALA A 168 11.30 5.66 12.19
N PHE A 169 11.37 6.30 11.02
CA PHE A 169 10.19 6.83 10.32
C PHE A 169 9.15 5.74 10.03
N THR A 170 9.58 4.53 9.67
CA THR A 170 8.69 3.39 9.37
C THR A 170 7.96 2.83 10.59
N LYS A 171 8.39 3.18 11.80
CA LYS A 171 7.76 2.76 13.08
C LYS A 171 7.11 3.93 13.82
N HIS A 172 7.05 5.09 13.19
CA HIS A 172 6.53 6.30 13.82
C HIS A 172 5.01 6.16 14.10
N PRO A 173 4.47 6.67 15.23
CA PRO A 173 3.04 6.56 15.53
C PRO A 173 2.13 7.25 14.51
N CYS A 174 2.60 8.32 13.88
CA CYS A 174 1.87 9.01 12.80
C CYS A 174 2.01 8.28 11.45
N GLN A 175 0.88 7.88 10.85
CA GLN A 175 0.81 7.22 9.54
C GLN A 175 1.50 8.01 8.42
N ALA A 176 1.28 9.33 8.35
CA ALA A 176 1.85 10.15 7.27
C ALA A 176 3.38 10.10 7.25
N ILE A 177 4.01 9.99 8.42
CA ILE A 177 5.46 9.84 8.57
C ILE A 177 5.91 8.43 8.17
N ARG A 178 5.14 7.39 8.49
CA ARG A 178 5.44 6.01 8.05
C ARG A 178 5.41 5.89 6.54
N GLU A 179 4.41 6.46 5.87
CA GLU A 179 4.31 6.50 4.41
C GLU A 179 5.54 7.16 3.77
N ILE A 180 5.97 8.31 4.29
CA ILE A 180 7.20 8.98 3.84
C ILE A 180 8.42 8.11 4.13
N GLY A 181 8.47 7.48 5.31
CA GLY A 181 9.53 6.56 5.73
C GLY A 181 9.71 5.39 4.75
N HIS A 182 8.64 4.69 4.37
CA HIS A 182 8.72 3.59 3.40
C HIS A 182 9.27 4.05 2.04
N ARG A 183 8.94 5.28 1.62
CA ARG A 183 9.49 5.87 0.40
C ARG A 183 10.98 6.16 0.54
N ILE A 184 11.42 6.75 1.65
CA ILE A 184 12.85 6.99 1.91
C ILE A 184 13.61 5.66 1.90
N GLN A 185 13.09 4.65 2.59
CA GLN A 185 13.69 3.31 2.65
C GLN A 185 13.90 2.72 1.25
N LYS A 186 12.87 2.81 0.39
CA LYS A 186 12.95 2.36 -1.00
C LYS A 186 14.06 3.09 -1.76
N VAL A 187 14.14 4.41 -1.64
CA VAL A 187 15.15 5.21 -2.35
C VAL A 187 16.56 4.85 -1.88
N ILE A 188 16.77 4.66 -0.58
CA ILE A 188 18.06 4.21 -0.03
C ILE A 188 18.44 2.84 -0.60
N GLN A 189 17.50 1.89 -0.64
CA GLN A 189 17.74 0.55 -1.20
C GLN A 189 18.12 0.62 -2.69
N ILE A 190 17.36 1.36 -3.50
CA ILE A 190 17.63 1.55 -4.93
C ILE A 190 19.03 2.13 -5.15
N LYS A 191 19.38 3.21 -4.44
CA LYS A 191 20.70 3.85 -4.53
C LYS A 191 21.83 2.91 -4.10
N SER A 192 21.62 2.07 -3.09
CA SER A 192 22.62 1.10 -2.63
C SER A 192 22.92 -0.01 -3.65
N THR A 193 21.92 -0.37 -4.47
CA THR A 193 22.07 -1.38 -5.54
C THR A 193 22.70 -0.83 -6.83
N GLY A 194 23.06 0.46 -6.88
CA GLY A 194 23.66 1.09 -8.05
C GLY A 194 22.70 1.27 -9.24
N ASN A 195 21.39 1.08 -9.01
CA ASN A 195 20.37 1.14 -10.04
C ASN A 195 19.75 2.54 -10.02
N SER A 196 20.18 3.43 -10.92
CA SER A 196 19.75 4.84 -10.94
C SER A 196 18.48 5.12 -11.76
N ASP A 197 17.82 4.09 -12.28
CA ASP A 197 16.70 4.25 -13.18
C ASP A 197 15.43 4.75 -12.48
N LEU A 198 14.81 5.78 -13.06
CA LEU A 198 13.49 6.31 -12.69
C LEU A 198 12.40 5.23 -12.69
N ALA A 199 12.57 4.16 -13.48
CA ALA A 199 11.70 2.99 -13.49
C ALA A 199 11.63 2.30 -12.11
N GLY A 200 12.74 2.27 -11.36
CA GLY A 200 12.78 1.70 -10.01
C GLY A 200 11.94 2.49 -9.00
N MET A 201 11.80 3.81 -9.18
CA MET A 201 11.05 4.67 -8.25
C MET A 201 9.55 4.43 -8.35
N ASN A 202 9.02 4.31 -9.57
CA ASN A 202 7.62 4.01 -9.83
C ASN A 202 7.29 2.50 -9.84
N GLY A 203 8.32 1.65 -9.77
CA GLY A 203 8.21 0.19 -9.69
C GLY A 203 7.55 -0.32 -8.39
N PRO A 204 7.54 -1.65 -8.18
CA PRO A 204 6.96 -2.25 -6.99
C PRO A 204 7.72 -1.82 -5.72
N GLY A 205 7.03 -1.85 -4.58
CA GLY A 205 7.62 -1.58 -3.28
C GLY A 205 7.59 -0.12 -2.79
N GLY A 206 7.64 0.06 -1.46
CA GLY A 206 7.92 1.33 -0.79
C GLY A 206 6.74 2.30 -0.61
N ARG A 207 5.51 1.87 -0.92
CA ARG A 207 4.29 2.66 -0.67
C ARG A 207 3.83 2.56 0.80
N HIS A 208 3.97 1.37 1.40
CA HIS A 208 3.57 1.02 2.77
C HIS A 208 4.35 -0.23 3.24
N ASP A 209 4.14 -0.65 4.50
CA ASP A 209 4.79 -1.80 5.15
C ASP A 209 4.58 -3.15 4.44
N ASN A 210 3.48 -3.30 3.68
CA ASN A 210 3.17 -4.51 2.90
C ASN A 210 3.38 -4.37 1.38
N ASP A 211 4.08 -3.33 0.93
CA ASP A 211 4.45 -3.17 -0.49
C ASP A 211 5.92 -3.54 -0.67
N PHE A 212 6.16 -4.77 -1.13
CA PHE A 212 7.49 -5.31 -1.41
C PHE A 212 7.75 -5.35 -2.91
N ALA A 213 9.03 -5.26 -3.30
CA ALA A 213 9.44 -5.44 -4.69
C ALA A 213 9.16 -6.87 -5.17
N ASP A 214 9.48 -7.87 -4.34
CA ASP A 214 9.12 -9.26 -4.56
C ASP A 214 7.71 -9.53 -4.02
N TYR A 215 6.76 -9.82 -4.92
CA TYR A 215 5.37 -10.08 -4.56
C TYR A 215 5.19 -11.30 -3.65
N ARG A 216 6.15 -12.23 -3.63
CA ARG A 216 6.11 -13.40 -2.73
C ARG A 216 6.27 -13.02 -1.26
N GLN A 217 6.80 -11.83 -0.97
CA GLN A 217 6.92 -11.30 0.39
C GLN A 217 5.66 -10.57 0.84
N ILE A 218 4.78 -10.18 -0.09
CA ILE A 218 3.53 -9.48 0.24
C ILE A 218 2.60 -10.43 0.99
N SER A 219 2.10 -9.98 2.14
CA SER A 219 1.06 -10.67 2.89
C SER A 219 -0.25 -10.63 2.12
N VAL A 220 -0.94 -11.77 2.04
CA VAL A 220 -2.26 -11.86 1.40
C VAL A 220 -3.24 -10.90 2.08
N PHE A 221 -3.28 -10.89 3.41
CA PHE A 221 -4.11 -9.96 4.17
C PHE A 221 -3.47 -8.56 4.22
N PRO A 222 -4.27 -7.49 4.18
CA PRO A 222 -3.75 -6.14 4.30
C PRO A 222 -3.25 -5.85 5.71
N THR A 223 -2.29 -4.94 5.79
CA THR A 223 -1.88 -4.27 7.03
C THR A 223 -2.70 -3.00 7.24
N SER A 224 -2.63 -2.40 8.44
CA SER A 224 -3.26 -1.08 8.65
C SER A 224 -2.70 -0.01 7.71
N ASP A 225 -1.38 0.00 7.50
CA ASP A 225 -0.73 1.07 6.75
C ASP A 225 -1.06 0.96 5.26
N GLU A 226 -1.14 -0.25 4.73
CA GLU A 226 -1.66 -0.50 3.39
C GLU A 226 -3.13 -0.07 3.26
N PHE A 227 -3.95 -0.43 4.24
CA PHE A 227 -5.37 -0.15 4.17
C PHE A 227 -5.68 1.35 4.27
N ALA A 228 -4.86 2.08 5.01
CA ALA A 228 -4.99 3.53 5.20
C ALA A 228 -4.25 4.35 4.11
N SER A 229 -3.32 3.74 3.37
CA SER A 229 -2.62 4.38 2.26
C SER A 229 -3.58 4.79 1.14
N SER A 230 -3.44 6.02 0.65
CA SER A 230 -4.14 6.52 -0.55
C SER A 230 -3.31 6.39 -1.82
N GLN A 231 -2.10 5.82 -1.75
CA GLN A 231 -1.23 5.67 -2.91
C GLN A 231 -1.76 4.60 -3.86
N ARG A 232 -1.57 4.81 -5.17
CA ARG A 232 -2.00 3.84 -6.18
C ARG A 232 -1.14 2.57 -6.09
N SER A 233 -1.81 1.42 -5.96
CA SER A 233 -1.19 0.09 -6.01
C SER A 233 -0.39 -0.10 -7.31
N PHE A 234 0.69 -0.88 -7.23
CA PHE A 234 1.46 -1.27 -8.40
C PHE A 234 0.82 -2.46 -9.11
N TYR A 235 0.59 -2.34 -10.40
CA TYR A 235 0.23 -3.43 -11.30
C TYR A 235 0.55 -2.98 -12.72
N LEU A 236 0.81 -3.95 -13.58
CA LEU A 236 1.16 -3.75 -14.98
C LEU A 236 -0.07 -3.98 -15.87
N THR A 237 -0.13 -3.26 -16.97
CA THR A 237 -1.05 -3.55 -18.07
C THR A 237 -0.62 -4.83 -18.80
N ALA A 238 -1.55 -5.44 -19.53
CA ALA A 238 -1.24 -6.61 -20.35
C ALA A 238 -0.12 -6.33 -21.37
N SER A 239 -0.08 -5.12 -21.94
CA SER A 239 0.96 -4.69 -22.87
C SER A 239 2.33 -4.53 -22.20
N GLU A 240 2.39 -4.02 -20.97
CA GLU A 240 3.65 -3.92 -20.21
C GLU A 240 4.19 -5.30 -19.82
N VAL A 241 3.32 -6.24 -19.43
CA VAL A 241 3.72 -7.63 -19.18
C VAL A 241 4.21 -8.28 -20.48
N HIS A 242 3.52 -8.08 -21.60
CA HIS A 242 3.95 -8.63 -22.88
C HIS A 242 5.28 -8.01 -23.35
N GLY A 243 5.48 -6.72 -23.13
CA GLY A 243 6.70 -5.98 -23.48
C GLY A 243 7.91 -6.29 -22.59
N SER A 244 7.77 -7.06 -21.50
CA SER A 244 8.92 -7.49 -20.71
C SER A 244 9.78 -8.49 -21.48
N ALA A 245 11.05 -8.63 -21.10
CA ALA A 245 11.95 -9.62 -21.68
C ALA A 245 11.35 -11.05 -21.58
N PRO A 246 11.46 -11.90 -22.62
CA PRO A 246 10.88 -13.24 -22.62
C PRO A 246 11.24 -14.08 -21.39
N GLU A 247 12.48 -13.99 -20.91
CA GLU A 247 13.00 -14.68 -19.73
C GLU A 247 12.38 -14.21 -18.40
N ASP A 248 11.91 -12.95 -18.35
CA ASP A 248 11.26 -12.36 -17.17
C ASP A 248 9.73 -12.40 -17.25
N ARG A 249 9.17 -12.73 -18.43
CA ARG A 249 7.75 -12.57 -18.72
C ARG A 249 6.85 -13.42 -17.83
N SER A 250 7.25 -14.65 -17.54
CA SER A 250 6.50 -15.53 -16.62
C SER A 250 6.49 -14.98 -15.20
N ARG A 251 7.64 -14.49 -14.71
CA ARG A 251 7.76 -13.84 -13.40
C ARG A 251 6.90 -12.57 -13.32
N CYS A 252 7.00 -11.70 -14.32
CA CYS A 252 6.20 -10.47 -14.42
C CYS A 252 4.70 -10.78 -14.49
N HIS A 253 4.31 -11.81 -15.24
CA HIS A 253 2.92 -12.25 -15.33
C HIS A 253 2.39 -12.72 -13.97
N LEU A 254 3.11 -13.60 -13.26
CA LEU A 254 2.69 -14.11 -11.95
C LEU A 254 2.60 -12.99 -10.89
N ASP A 255 3.59 -12.09 -10.86
CA ASP A 255 3.56 -10.89 -10.00
C ASP A 255 2.29 -10.07 -10.27
N ASN A 256 2.03 -9.77 -11.54
CA ASN A 256 0.88 -8.96 -11.92
C ASN A 256 -0.45 -9.67 -11.60
N GLN A 257 -0.58 -10.97 -11.85
CA GLN A 257 -1.78 -11.73 -11.50
C GLN A 257 -2.03 -11.74 -9.99
N PHE A 258 -0.98 -11.91 -9.19
CA PHE A 258 -1.09 -11.82 -7.73
C PHE A 258 -1.58 -10.44 -7.29
N ARG A 259 -0.96 -9.37 -7.77
CA ARG A 259 -1.31 -8.00 -7.38
C ARG A 259 -2.73 -7.61 -7.83
N LEU A 260 -3.13 -8.00 -9.05
CA LEU A 260 -4.48 -7.74 -9.56
C LEU A 260 -5.55 -8.48 -8.76
N LEU A 261 -5.38 -9.79 -8.56
CA LEU A 261 -6.34 -10.59 -7.80
C LEU A 261 -6.45 -10.12 -6.34
N ARG A 262 -5.32 -9.70 -5.77
CA ARG A 262 -5.29 -9.16 -4.41
C ARG A 262 -5.94 -7.78 -4.33
N GLU A 263 -5.74 -6.91 -5.32
CA GLU A 263 -6.39 -5.59 -5.37
C GLU A 263 -7.91 -5.72 -5.52
N ASP A 264 -8.40 -6.71 -6.27
CA ASP A 264 -9.83 -7.03 -6.36
C ASP A 264 -10.41 -7.35 -4.98
N MET A 265 -9.76 -8.27 -4.24
CA MET A 265 -10.14 -8.60 -2.86
C MET A 265 -10.07 -7.39 -1.92
N LEU A 266 -9.01 -6.58 -2.01
CA LEU A 266 -8.84 -5.40 -1.15
C LEU A 266 -9.86 -4.30 -1.47
N SER A 267 -10.24 -4.15 -2.73
CA SER A 267 -11.25 -3.18 -3.16
C SER A 267 -12.61 -3.51 -2.54
N GLU A 268 -13.05 -4.76 -2.62
CA GLU A 268 -14.29 -5.21 -1.96
C GLU A 268 -14.22 -4.99 -0.44
N LEU A 269 -13.09 -5.33 0.18
CA LEU A 269 -12.87 -5.15 1.61
C LEU A 269 -12.95 -3.68 2.03
N ARG A 270 -12.36 -2.76 1.25
CA ARG A 270 -12.44 -1.31 1.48
C ARG A 270 -13.89 -0.82 1.36
N GLU A 271 -14.64 -1.32 0.40
CA GLU A 271 -16.05 -0.95 0.24
C GLU A 271 -16.91 -1.41 1.42
N ASP A 272 -16.79 -2.68 1.82
CA ASP A 272 -17.52 -3.26 2.95
C ASP A 272 -17.22 -2.51 4.26
N VAL A 273 -15.95 -2.19 4.48
CA VAL A 273 -15.50 -1.38 5.61
C VAL A 273 -16.10 0.04 5.57
N GLN A 274 -16.03 0.73 4.43
CA GLN A 274 -16.59 2.09 4.30
C GLN A 274 -18.10 2.11 4.54
N ASN A 275 -18.80 1.06 4.10
CA ASN A 275 -20.21 0.85 4.35
C ASN A 275 -20.50 0.67 5.85
N ALA A 276 -19.69 -0.13 6.55
CA ALA A 276 -19.84 -0.38 7.98
C ALA A 276 -19.58 0.86 8.85
N LEU A 277 -18.67 1.72 8.44
CA LEU A 277 -18.39 3.00 9.11
C LEU A 277 -19.45 4.07 8.83
N GLY A 278 -20.49 3.76 8.04
CA GLY A 278 -21.57 4.70 7.71
C GLY A 278 -21.15 5.85 6.77
N LYS A 279 -19.95 5.76 6.18
CA LYS A 279 -19.40 6.76 5.25
C LYS A 279 -20.08 6.69 3.87
N LYS A 280 -20.73 5.57 3.55
CA LYS A 280 -21.60 5.40 2.37
C LYS A 280 -22.98 4.90 2.81
N LYS A 281 -24.04 5.40 2.16
CA LYS A 281 -25.42 4.89 2.32
C LYS A 281 -25.53 3.53 1.64
N SER A 282 -25.21 2.45 2.34
CA SER A 282 -25.49 1.09 1.89
C SER A 282 -26.85 0.61 2.40
N TYR A 283 -27.55 -0.16 1.57
CA TYR A 283 -28.79 -0.85 1.96
C TYR A 283 -28.51 -2.05 2.90
N ARG A 284 -27.27 -2.55 2.96
CA ARG A 284 -26.88 -3.70 3.79
C ARG A 284 -26.32 -3.23 5.12
N ARG A 285 -26.93 -3.70 6.22
CA ARG A 285 -26.41 -3.47 7.58
C ARG A 285 -25.27 -4.44 7.86
N VAL A 286 -24.07 -3.90 8.01
CA VAL A 286 -22.90 -4.67 8.43
C VAL A 286 -22.96 -4.91 9.94
N GLN A 287 -22.65 -6.13 10.39
CA GLN A 287 -22.63 -6.44 11.81
C GLN A 287 -21.37 -5.85 12.47
N ARG A 288 -21.57 -4.98 13.46
CA ARG A 288 -20.51 -4.38 14.26
C ARG A 288 -20.63 -4.84 15.71
N LEU A 289 -19.52 -5.35 16.25
CA LEU A 289 -19.36 -5.70 17.65
C LEU A 289 -18.58 -4.58 18.32
N GLY A 290 -19.21 -3.84 19.24
CA GLY A 290 -18.59 -2.69 19.90
C GLY A 290 -18.15 -3.01 21.33
N ASN A 291 -17.41 -2.07 21.93
CA ASN A 291 -16.85 -2.20 23.27
C ASN A 291 -16.12 -3.54 23.50
N ILE A 292 -15.26 -3.92 22.55
CA ILE A 292 -14.49 -5.16 22.64
C ILE A 292 -13.46 -5.02 23.76
N ARG A 293 -13.36 -6.02 24.63
CA ARG A 293 -12.37 -6.08 25.70
C ARG A 293 -11.68 -7.43 25.73
N PRO A 294 -10.34 -7.50 25.80
CA PRO A 294 -9.63 -8.75 25.88
C PRO A 294 -9.88 -9.41 27.24
N VAL A 295 -10.20 -10.69 27.23
CA VAL A 295 -10.47 -11.49 28.44
C VAL A 295 -9.45 -12.62 28.58
N GLY A 296 -8.94 -13.13 27.47
CA GLY A 296 -7.95 -14.19 27.48
C GLY A 296 -7.45 -14.53 26.08
N ILE A 297 -6.58 -15.53 26.04
CA ILE A 297 -6.04 -16.09 24.81
C ILE A 297 -6.36 -17.58 24.80
N GLU A 298 -6.71 -18.09 23.63
CA GLU A 298 -7.15 -19.45 23.43
C GLU A 298 -6.45 -20.04 22.20
N SER A 299 -5.58 -21.03 22.43
CA SER A 299 -4.74 -21.67 21.41
C SER A 299 -5.12 -23.13 21.14
N GLY A 300 -6.26 -23.59 21.67
CA GLY A 300 -6.68 -24.99 21.58
C GLY A 300 -6.02 -25.89 22.62
N ASP A 301 -6.10 -27.19 22.39
CA ASP A 301 -5.61 -28.22 23.31
C ASP A 301 -4.55 -29.13 22.66
N GLU A 302 -3.98 -30.06 23.43
CA GLU A 302 -2.96 -31.02 22.95
C GLU A 302 -3.44 -31.89 21.77
N LYS A 303 -4.75 -32.03 21.57
CA LYS A 303 -5.35 -32.86 20.50
C LYS A 303 -5.73 -32.05 19.27
N ARG A 304 -5.98 -30.75 19.43
CA ARG A 304 -6.36 -29.78 18.40
C ARG A 304 -5.68 -28.45 18.68
N SER A 305 -4.38 -28.39 18.40
CA SER A 305 -3.66 -27.13 18.34
C SER A 305 -4.29 -26.24 17.26
N ARG A 306 -4.51 -24.97 17.59
CA ARG A 306 -5.01 -23.95 16.65
C ARG A 306 -4.17 -22.69 16.76
N ALA A 307 -4.28 -21.87 15.72
CA ALA A 307 -3.75 -20.51 15.77
C ALA A 307 -4.36 -19.73 16.93
N CYS A 308 -3.53 -18.93 17.59
CA CYS A 308 -3.86 -18.11 18.75
C CYS A 308 -5.09 -17.22 18.47
N CYS A 309 -6.13 -17.37 19.29
CA CYS A 309 -7.34 -16.56 19.23
C CYS A 309 -7.43 -15.66 20.46
N LEU A 310 -7.69 -14.37 20.24
CA LEU A 310 -8.07 -13.44 21.29
C LEU A 310 -9.51 -13.72 21.70
N VAL A 311 -9.72 -14.09 22.96
CA VAL A 311 -11.05 -14.19 23.57
C VAL A 311 -11.44 -12.80 24.05
N ALA A 312 -12.53 -12.27 23.52
CA ALA A 312 -12.97 -10.93 23.83
C ALA A 312 -14.42 -10.86 24.29
N ASP A 313 -14.66 -10.07 25.33
CA ASP A 313 -15.99 -9.61 25.74
C ASP A 313 -16.51 -8.57 24.75
N VAL A 314 -17.82 -8.60 24.51
CA VAL A 314 -18.51 -7.75 23.54
C VAL A 314 -19.61 -6.99 24.25
N GLY A 315 -19.41 -5.68 24.42
CA GLY A 315 -20.38 -4.82 25.10
C GLY A 315 -21.59 -4.43 24.25
N SER A 316 -21.47 -4.41 22.91
CA SER A 316 -22.58 -4.08 21.99
C SER A 316 -22.52 -4.86 20.67
N GLY A 317 -23.65 -4.98 19.97
CA GLY A 317 -23.79 -5.75 18.73
C GLY A 317 -24.30 -7.19 18.90
N LEU A 318 -24.54 -7.61 20.15
CA LEU A 318 -25.09 -8.91 20.55
C LEU A 318 -26.35 -8.79 21.41
N GLU A 319 -27.11 -7.70 21.24
CA GLU A 319 -28.31 -7.37 22.03
C GLU A 319 -29.36 -8.48 21.96
N VAL A 320 -29.44 -9.19 20.82
CA VAL A 320 -30.34 -10.33 20.61
C VAL A 320 -30.07 -11.47 21.60
N LEU A 321 -28.84 -11.59 22.11
CA LEU A 321 -28.43 -12.61 23.09
C LEU A 321 -28.46 -12.09 24.54
N GLN A 322 -28.34 -10.78 24.76
CA GLN A 322 -28.21 -10.20 26.10
C GLN A 322 -29.41 -10.54 27.00
N ASN A 323 -30.63 -10.46 26.47
CA ASN A 323 -31.88 -10.72 27.20
C ASN A 323 -32.27 -12.21 27.31
N LYS A 324 -31.40 -13.14 26.88
CA LYS A 324 -31.66 -14.58 26.87
C LYS A 324 -30.84 -15.30 27.94
N ASN A 325 -31.38 -16.37 28.52
CA ASN A 325 -30.58 -17.26 29.38
C ASN A 325 -29.66 -18.19 28.54
N GLY A 326 -28.73 -18.92 29.18
CA GLY A 326 -27.75 -19.74 28.45
C GLY A 326 -28.36 -20.80 27.52
N GLY A 327 -29.47 -21.44 27.92
CA GLY A 327 -30.18 -22.41 27.08
C GLY A 327 -30.85 -21.76 25.86
N GLU A 328 -31.50 -20.61 26.07
CA GLU A 328 -32.14 -19.83 25.01
C GLU A 328 -31.11 -19.25 24.02
N ARG A 329 -29.95 -18.79 24.50
CA ARG A 329 -28.84 -18.34 23.65
C ARG A 329 -28.35 -19.48 22.77
N LYS A 330 -28.10 -20.66 23.35
CA LYS A 330 -27.65 -21.85 22.61
C LYS A 330 -28.65 -22.24 21.52
N LYS A 331 -29.95 -22.27 21.86
CA LYS A 331 -31.02 -22.54 20.89
C LYS A 331 -31.04 -21.50 19.75
N TYR A 332 -30.99 -20.21 20.07
CA TYR A 332 -30.95 -19.15 19.07
C TYR A 332 -29.77 -19.30 18.10
N LEU A 333 -28.58 -19.62 18.62
CA LEU A 333 -27.38 -19.83 17.79
C LEU A 333 -27.51 -21.07 16.91
N MET A 334 -28.14 -22.15 17.39
CA MET A 334 -28.40 -23.33 16.55
C MET A 334 -29.40 -23.02 15.42
N ASP A 335 -30.46 -22.28 15.73
CA ASP A 335 -31.51 -21.90 14.77
C ASP A 335 -31.02 -20.86 13.75
N ASN A 336 -29.98 -20.09 14.06
CA ASN A 336 -29.46 -19.00 13.22
C ASN A 336 -27.98 -19.21 12.85
N PRO A 337 -27.65 -20.15 11.93
CA PRO A 337 -26.25 -20.45 11.57
C PRO A 337 -25.54 -19.30 10.84
N ARG A 338 -26.29 -18.36 10.25
CA ARG A 338 -25.74 -17.17 9.58
C ARG A 338 -25.35 -16.06 10.57
N PHE A 339 -25.88 -16.07 11.79
CA PHE A 339 -25.52 -15.10 12.82
C PHE A 339 -24.14 -15.43 13.39
N LEU A 340 -23.20 -14.48 13.31
CA LEU A 340 -21.79 -14.68 13.62
C LEU A 340 -21.24 -15.94 12.95
N LYS A 341 -21.34 -16.00 11.62
CA LYS A 341 -20.90 -17.18 10.86
C LYS A 341 -19.45 -17.51 11.21
N HIS A 342 -19.17 -18.81 11.38
CA HIS A 342 -17.82 -19.29 11.63
C HIS A 342 -16.90 -18.92 10.46
N ASN A 343 -15.67 -18.48 10.76
CA ASN A 343 -14.70 -17.95 9.79
C ASN A 343 -15.21 -16.70 9.04
N SER A 344 -16.13 -15.94 9.64
CA SER A 344 -16.41 -14.58 9.16
C SER A 344 -15.16 -13.73 9.28
N PHE A 345 -14.82 -13.01 8.23
CA PHE A 345 -13.69 -12.09 8.22
C PHE A 345 -14.12 -10.72 8.72
N GLY A 346 -13.19 -9.93 9.26
CA GLY A 346 -13.48 -8.58 9.69
C GLY A 346 -12.25 -7.77 10.08
N ALA A 347 -12.50 -6.50 10.43
CA ALA A 347 -11.49 -5.53 10.82
C ALA A 347 -11.76 -5.01 12.25
N LEU A 348 -10.70 -4.93 13.04
CA LEU A 348 -10.69 -4.27 14.35
C LEU A 348 -10.39 -2.78 14.16
N TYR A 349 -11.12 -1.94 14.89
CA TYR A 349 -11.02 -0.49 14.87
C TYR A 349 -10.70 0.06 16.24
N SER A 350 -9.90 1.12 16.28
CA SER A 350 -9.74 2.01 17.43
C SER A 350 -10.15 3.42 17.01
N GLY A 351 -11.35 3.85 17.41
CA GLY A 351 -11.98 5.04 16.82
C GLY A 351 -12.30 4.84 15.34
N ASP A 352 -11.63 5.60 14.46
CA ASP A 352 -11.80 5.54 12.99
C ASP A 352 -10.65 4.83 12.27
N GLU A 353 -9.66 4.33 13.00
CA GLU A 353 -8.45 3.69 12.46
C GLU A 353 -8.58 2.17 12.54
N VAL A 354 -8.28 1.47 11.44
CA VAL A 354 -8.16 0.01 11.43
C VAL A 354 -6.88 -0.36 12.15
N ILE A 355 -6.93 -1.25 13.13
CA ILE A 355 -5.72 -1.67 13.87
C ILE A 355 -5.24 -3.07 13.47
N ALA A 356 -6.16 -3.96 13.08
CA ALA A 356 -5.84 -5.30 12.63
C ALA A 356 -7.03 -5.95 11.90
N PHE A 357 -6.76 -7.07 11.21
CA PHE A 357 -7.77 -7.93 10.61
C PHE A 357 -7.84 -9.27 11.32
N ALA A 358 -9.03 -9.87 11.38
CA ALA A 358 -9.25 -11.11 12.10
C ALA A 358 -10.37 -11.97 11.51
N TYR A 359 -10.28 -13.27 11.77
CA TYR A 359 -11.38 -14.21 11.61
C TYR A 359 -12.15 -14.39 12.91
N LEU A 360 -13.47 -14.42 12.82
CA LEU A 360 -14.35 -14.75 13.92
C LEU A 360 -14.57 -16.26 14.01
N PHE A 361 -14.21 -16.82 15.16
CA PHE A 361 -14.46 -18.21 15.50
C PHE A 361 -15.74 -18.34 16.32
N ARG A 362 -16.72 -19.00 15.71
CA ARG A 362 -18.04 -19.23 16.30
C ARG A 362 -18.03 -20.48 17.19
N ASP A 363 -17.79 -20.30 18.48
CA ASP A 363 -17.96 -21.33 19.51
C ASP A 363 -19.33 -21.16 20.18
N ILE A 364 -20.30 -22.02 19.82
CA ILE A 364 -21.68 -21.94 20.32
C ILE A 364 -21.73 -22.10 21.85
N ASP A 365 -20.91 -22.98 22.41
CA ASP A 365 -20.94 -23.28 23.83
C ASP A 365 -20.37 -22.13 24.66
N GLN A 366 -19.29 -21.49 24.19
CA GLN A 366 -18.77 -20.29 24.83
C GLN A 366 -19.73 -19.12 24.71
N ILE A 367 -20.18 -18.77 23.50
CA ILE A 367 -21.09 -17.63 23.25
C ILE A 367 -22.39 -17.78 24.07
N ALA A 368 -22.89 -19.01 24.23
CA ALA A 368 -24.09 -19.28 25.01
C ALA A 368 -23.89 -19.05 26.52
N ARG A 369 -22.72 -19.40 27.07
CA ARG A 369 -22.40 -19.16 28.49
C ARG A 369 -22.32 -17.66 28.76
N TYR A 370 -21.58 -16.95 27.92
CA TYR A 370 -21.39 -15.52 27.99
C TYR A 370 -21.04 -15.01 26.59
N PRO A 371 -21.43 -13.80 26.16
CA PRO A 371 -21.25 -13.31 24.80
C PRO A 371 -19.79 -13.00 24.41
N PHE A 372 -18.85 -13.88 24.76
CA PHE A 372 -17.48 -13.84 24.29
C PHE A 372 -17.40 -14.25 22.82
N VAL A 373 -16.53 -13.56 22.08
CA VAL A 373 -16.14 -13.95 20.72
C VAL A 373 -14.67 -14.29 20.68
N GLN A 374 -14.31 -15.22 19.80
CA GLN A 374 -12.92 -15.57 19.54
C GLN A 374 -12.50 -14.93 18.22
N LEU A 375 -11.44 -14.11 18.27
CA LEU A 375 -10.90 -13.42 17.11
C LEU A 375 -9.49 -13.96 16.84
N GLN A 376 -9.30 -14.61 15.69
CA GLN A 376 -7.98 -15.02 15.23
C GLN A 376 -7.40 -13.93 14.34
N LEU A 377 -6.36 -13.26 14.82
CA LEU A 377 -5.67 -12.20 14.08
C LEU A 377 -4.93 -12.80 12.87
N THR A 378 -4.86 -12.06 11.77
CA THR A 378 -4.21 -12.51 10.53
C THR A 378 -2.69 -12.33 10.55
N SER A 379 -2.14 -11.53 11.46
CA SER A 379 -0.71 -11.25 11.57
C SER A 379 -0.27 -11.04 13.02
N GLU A 380 1.00 -11.35 13.30
CA GLU A 380 1.62 -11.13 14.62
C GLU A 380 1.70 -9.64 14.96
N ASP A 381 2.07 -8.81 13.98
CA ASP A 381 2.15 -7.36 14.16
C ASP A 381 0.77 -6.74 14.44
N GLY A 382 -0.29 -7.27 13.80
CA GLY A 382 -1.66 -6.89 14.12
C GLY A 382 -2.05 -7.28 15.55
N LEU A 383 -1.60 -8.43 16.06
CA LEU A 383 -1.82 -8.83 17.44
C LEU A 383 -1.12 -7.87 18.42
N SER A 384 0.16 -7.55 18.19
CA SER A 384 0.92 -6.61 19.02
C SER A 384 0.22 -5.25 19.10
N ARG A 385 -0.17 -4.68 17.95
CA ARG A 385 -0.91 -3.41 17.89
C ARG A 385 -2.22 -3.44 18.65
N VAL A 386 -2.98 -4.52 18.52
CA VAL A 386 -4.25 -4.69 19.25
C VAL A 386 -4.02 -4.72 20.77
N LEU A 387 -2.99 -5.43 21.23
CA LEU A 387 -2.65 -5.49 22.65
C LEU A 387 -2.19 -4.13 23.19
N GLU A 388 -1.36 -3.39 22.45
CA GLU A 388 -0.92 -2.04 22.80
C GLU A 388 -2.11 -1.07 22.94
N VAL A 389 -3.06 -1.12 22.00
CA VAL A 389 -4.28 -0.29 22.06
C VAL A 389 -5.11 -0.61 23.30
N PHE A 390 -5.22 -1.89 23.67
CA PHE A 390 -5.92 -2.28 24.88
C PHE A 390 -5.18 -1.87 26.16
N GLU A 391 -3.86 -1.95 26.19
CA GLU A 391 -3.04 -1.51 27.33
C GLU A 391 -3.17 -0.01 27.57
N GLN A 392 -3.20 0.80 26.50
CA GLN A 392 -3.38 2.25 26.61
C GLN A 392 -4.76 2.63 27.13
N GLY A 393 -5.81 1.86 26.81
CA GLY A 393 -7.16 2.02 27.36
C GLY A 393 -7.89 3.33 27.00
N THR A 394 -7.36 4.11 26.04
CA THR A 394 -7.87 5.46 25.73
C THR A 394 -9.01 5.50 24.72
N ARG A 395 -9.21 4.42 23.94
CA ARG A 395 -10.16 4.39 22.82
C ARG A 395 -11.02 3.13 22.86
N GLU A 396 -12.27 3.27 22.42
CA GLU A 396 -13.16 2.13 22.23
C GLU A 396 -12.67 1.29 21.03
N VAL A 397 -12.57 -0.02 21.26
CA VAL A 397 -12.27 -0.98 20.20
C VAL A 397 -13.56 -1.64 19.71
N SER A 398 -13.69 -1.75 18.40
CA SER A 398 -14.83 -2.45 17.78
C SER A 398 -14.38 -3.37 16.66
N PHE A 399 -15.10 -4.47 16.43
CA PHE A 399 -14.89 -5.39 15.33
C PHE A 399 -16.04 -5.29 14.34
N VAL A 400 -15.71 -5.08 13.07
CA VAL A 400 -16.66 -5.01 11.98
C VAL A 400 -16.51 -6.27 11.15
N LEU A 401 -17.60 -7.05 11.03
CA LEU A 401 -17.63 -8.19 10.11
C LEU A 401 -17.71 -7.68 8.68
N VAL A 402 -17.04 -8.34 7.75
CA VAL A 402 -16.98 -7.97 6.34
C VAL A 402 -17.55 -9.14 5.53
N ASP A 403 -18.33 -8.83 4.49
CA ASP A 403 -18.98 -9.85 3.64
C ASP A 403 -18.08 -10.32 2.48
N THR A 404 -16.99 -9.61 2.21
CA THR A 404 -15.95 -9.96 1.24
C THR A 404 -15.57 -11.44 1.37
N PRO A 405 -15.67 -12.25 0.31
CA PRO A 405 -15.43 -13.69 0.34
C PRO A 405 -13.93 -14.01 0.32
N VAL A 406 -13.19 -13.52 1.31
CA VAL A 406 -11.72 -13.67 1.44
C VAL A 406 -11.26 -15.12 1.32
N PHE A 407 -12.09 -16.08 1.76
CA PHE A 407 -11.84 -17.51 1.64
C PHE A 407 -11.68 -18.01 0.19
N ALA A 408 -12.26 -17.33 -0.80
CA ALA A 408 -12.14 -17.68 -2.21
C ALA A 408 -10.82 -17.18 -2.82
N TYR A 409 -10.32 -16.03 -2.34
CA TYR A 409 -9.10 -15.39 -2.82
C TYR A 409 -7.83 -16.01 -2.21
N VAL A 410 -7.83 -16.23 -0.90
CA VAL A 410 -6.62 -16.64 -0.14
C VAL A 410 -5.93 -17.88 -0.73
N PRO A 411 -6.62 -19.00 -1.03
CA PRO A 411 -5.96 -20.18 -1.56
C PRO A 411 -5.28 -19.94 -2.91
N VAL A 412 -5.90 -19.13 -3.77
CA VAL A 412 -5.37 -18.80 -5.10
C VAL A 412 -4.16 -17.88 -4.97
N LEU A 413 -4.26 -16.84 -4.14
CA LEU A 413 -3.16 -15.90 -3.88
C LEU A 413 -1.93 -16.61 -3.27
N GLU A 414 -2.15 -17.51 -2.31
CA GLU A 414 -1.07 -18.32 -1.74
C GLU A 414 -0.45 -19.27 -2.78
N GLN A 415 -1.26 -19.84 -3.67
CA GLN A 415 -0.75 -20.68 -4.74
C GLN A 415 0.07 -19.87 -5.75
N LEU A 416 -0.38 -18.68 -6.15
CA LEU A 416 0.37 -17.79 -7.05
C LEU A 416 1.77 -17.47 -6.50
N LYS A 417 1.90 -17.22 -5.19
CA LYS A 417 3.19 -16.98 -4.53
C LYS A 417 4.13 -18.20 -4.61
N ARG A 418 3.58 -19.41 -4.64
CA ARG A 418 4.33 -20.69 -4.65
C ARG A 418 4.74 -21.15 -6.04
N ILE A 419 4.11 -20.64 -7.10
CA ILE A 419 4.49 -21.01 -8.46
C ILE A 419 5.92 -20.50 -8.73
N ILE A 420 6.82 -21.45 -8.99
CA ILE A 420 8.22 -21.18 -9.37
C ILE A 420 8.34 -21.22 -10.90
N GLU A 421 7.81 -22.27 -11.51
CA GLU A 421 7.79 -22.49 -12.95
C GLU A 421 6.33 -22.53 -13.41
N LEU A 422 6.00 -21.75 -14.44
CA LEU A 422 4.66 -21.73 -15.02
C LEU A 422 4.64 -22.72 -16.20
N PRO A 423 3.84 -23.79 -16.14
CA PRO A 423 3.73 -24.72 -17.25
C PRO A 423 3.28 -24.00 -18.52
N LEU A 424 3.87 -24.37 -19.65
CA LEU A 424 3.54 -23.82 -20.97
C LEU A 424 3.76 -22.30 -21.10
N ASP A 425 4.59 -21.69 -20.25
CA ASP A 425 4.86 -20.25 -20.29
C ASP A 425 5.38 -19.76 -21.65
N THR A 426 6.27 -20.52 -22.28
CA THR A 426 6.75 -20.25 -23.63
C THR A 426 5.64 -20.23 -24.67
N HIS A 427 4.60 -21.06 -24.50
CA HIS A 427 3.51 -21.17 -25.46
C HIS A 427 2.39 -20.17 -25.17
N LEU A 428 2.15 -19.85 -23.90
CA LEU A 428 1.05 -19.01 -23.45
C LEU A 428 1.43 -17.52 -23.33
N LEU A 429 2.67 -17.21 -22.95
CA LEU A 429 3.12 -15.85 -22.67
C LEU A 429 4.05 -15.30 -23.75
N ASN A 430 4.79 -16.16 -24.46
CA ASN A 430 5.67 -15.75 -25.57
C ASN A 430 4.98 -15.98 -26.92
N LEU A 431 3.74 -15.47 -27.06
CA LEU A 431 3.02 -15.50 -28.33
C LEU A 431 3.83 -14.75 -29.38
N ALA A 432 4.34 -15.49 -30.35
CA ALA A 432 5.26 -15.03 -31.37
C ALA A 432 4.62 -13.97 -32.28
N LEU A 433 4.83 -12.70 -31.94
CA LEU A 433 4.71 -11.59 -32.90
C LEU A 433 6.06 -11.24 -33.55
N GLU A 434 7.17 -11.85 -33.10
CA GLU A 434 8.52 -11.43 -33.49
C GLU A 434 9.40 -12.53 -34.11
N LYS A 435 8.96 -13.79 -34.22
CA LYS A 435 9.65 -14.83 -34.99
C LYS A 435 8.64 -15.79 -35.62
N ASP A 436 8.90 -16.24 -36.85
CA ASP A 436 8.15 -17.26 -37.60
C ASP A 436 8.17 -18.66 -36.95
N ILE A 437 8.27 -18.76 -35.62
CA ILE A 437 8.29 -20.02 -34.87
C ILE A 437 6.85 -20.29 -34.45
N THR A 438 6.23 -21.31 -35.02
CA THR A 438 4.95 -21.77 -34.49
C THR A 438 5.21 -22.44 -33.12
N PRO A 439 4.49 -22.06 -32.04
CA PRO A 439 4.75 -22.58 -30.69
C PRO A 439 4.75 -24.12 -30.59
N ASN A 440 4.06 -24.80 -31.51
CA ASN A 440 3.92 -26.25 -31.50
C ASN A 440 5.08 -27.02 -32.15
N GLU A 441 6.09 -26.35 -32.73
CA GLU A 441 7.22 -27.03 -33.40
C GLU A 441 8.12 -27.83 -32.45
N GLU A 442 8.17 -27.48 -31.16
CA GLU A 442 8.99 -28.18 -30.16
C GLU A 442 8.24 -29.30 -29.42
N PHE A 443 6.91 -29.41 -29.58
CA PHE A 443 6.12 -30.42 -28.91
C PHE A 443 6.19 -31.75 -29.66
N VAL A 444 6.72 -32.78 -29.00
CA VAL A 444 6.77 -34.14 -29.53
C VAL A 444 5.88 -35.04 -28.66
N PRO A 445 4.74 -35.54 -29.20
CA PRO A 445 3.90 -36.48 -28.47
C PRO A 445 4.65 -37.81 -28.23
N SER A 446 4.19 -38.61 -27.27
CA SER A 446 4.73 -39.97 -27.08
C SER A 446 4.45 -40.85 -28.31
N GLN A 447 5.24 -41.91 -28.49
CA GLN A 447 5.04 -42.81 -29.64
C GLN A 447 3.61 -43.38 -29.70
N ASP A 448 3.03 -43.75 -28.56
CA ASP A 448 1.65 -44.26 -28.50
C ASP A 448 0.63 -43.23 -29.00
N ILE A 449 0.83 -41.95 -28.68
CA ILE A 449 -0.03 -40.84 -29.15
C ILE A 449 0.23 -40.59 -30.64
N GLN A 450 1.50 -40.68 -31.08
CA GLN A 450 1.87 -40.52 -32.48
C GLN A 450 1.21 -41.59 -33.36
N ASP A 451 1.17 -42.85 -32.92
CA ASP A 451 0.49 -43.93 -33.63
C ASP A 451 -1.03 -43.67 -33.76
N VAL A 452 -1.66 -43.11 -32.70
CA VAL A 452 -3.07 -42.69 -32.74
C VAL A 452 -3.28 -41.52 -33.70
N LEU A 453 -2.37 -40.55 -33.71
CA LEU A 453 -2.41 -39.39 -34.61
C LEU A 453 -2.30 -39.84 -36.08
N ASP A 454 -1.39 -40.75 -36.38
CA ASP A 454 -1.17 -41.26 -37.74
C ASP A 454 -2.38 -42.08 -38.21
N ALA A 455 -2.93 -42.95 -37.35
CA ALA A 455 -4.18 -43.67 -37.64
C ALA A 455 -5.37 -42.72 -37.90
N CYS A 456 -5.45 -41.60 -37.18
CA CYS A 456 -6.49 -40.58 -37.42
C CYS A 456 -6.29 -39.82 -38.73
N LYS A 457 -5.04 -39.53 -39.11
CA LYS A 457 -4.69 -38.81 -40.36
C LYS A 457 -4.84 -39.68 -41.60
N GLU A 458 -4.53 -40.97 -41.51
CA GLU A 458 -4.56 -41.91 -42.64
C GLU A 458 -5.96 -42.52 -42.90
N SER A 459 -6.92 -42.32 -41.99
CA SER A 459 -8.28 -42.85 -42.16
C SER A 459 -9.03 -42.19 -43.32
N ILE A 460 -9.44 -43.01 -44.29
CA ILE A 460 -10.28 -42.62 -45.45
C ILE A 460 -11.78 -42.63 -45.10
N GLU A 461 -12.16 -43.15 -43.93
CA GLU A 461 -13.56 -43.21 -43.49
C GLU A 461 -14.12 -41.80 -43.17
N GLU A 462 -15.34 -41.51 -43.62
CA GLU A 462 -16.08 -40.26 -43.30
C GLU A 462 -16.33 -40.09 -41.79
N SER A 463 -16.21 -41.16 -41.00
CA SER A 463 -16.35 -41.11 -39.54
C SER A 463 -15.47 -42.15 -38.85
N PRO A 464 -14.17 -41.88 -38.64
CA PRO A 464 -13.26 -42.83 -38.02
C PRO A 464 -13.73 -43.19 -36.60
N SER A 465 -13.66 -44.48 -36.29
CA SER A 465 -13.98 -44.98 -34.96
C SER A 465 -12.72 -45.11 -34.11
N ILE A 466 -12.67 -44.44 -32.97
CA ILE A 466 -11.56 -44.50 -32.01
C ILE A 466 -12.00 -45.27 -30.78
N GLN A 467 -11.15 -46.19 -30.32
CA GLN A 467 -11.36 -46.89 -29.05
C GLN A 467 -10.61 -46.20 -27.92
N VAL A 468 -11.34 -45.80 -26.89
CA VAL A 468 -10.77 -45.27 -25.64
C VAL A 468 -11.28 -46.13 -24.49
N GLY A 469 -10.36 -46.89 -23.88
CA GLY A 469 -10.72 -47.91 -22.89
C GLY A 469 -11.61 -49.00 -23.50
N GLY A 470 -12.80 -49.20 -22.92
CA GLY A 470 -13.79 -50.18 -23.40
C GLY A 470 -14.88 -49.63 -24.33
N SER A 471 -14.76 -48.37 -24.78
CA SER A 471 -15.79 -47.69 -25.57
C SER A 471 -15.27 -47.26 -26.94
N THR A 472 -16.12 -47.37 -27.96
CA THR A 472 -15.84 -46.94 -29.34
C THR A 472 -16.59 -45.64 -29.64
N TYR A 473 -15.87 -44.61 -30.06
CA TYR A 473 -16.41 -43.30 -30.42
C TYR A 473 -16.30 -43.10 -31.93
N LYS A 474 -17.36 -42.62 -32.59
CA LYS A 474 -17.31 -42.20 -34.00
C LYS A 474 -17.19 -40.69 -34.04
N LEU A 475 -16.14 -40.20 -34.68
CA LEU A 475 -15.89 -38.77 -34.80
C LEU A 475 -16.30 -38.29 -36.18
N ASP A 476 -16.89 -37.10 -36.26
CA ASP A 476 -17.00 -36.38 -37.54
C ASP A 476 -15.65 -35.77 -37.95
N GLU A 477 -15.60 -35.17 -39.13
CA GLU A 477 -14.40 -34.54 -39.68
C GLU A 477 -13.81 -33.46 -38.76
N ALA A 478 -14.65 -32.58 -38.23
CA ALA A 478 -14.20 -31.47 -37.39
C ALA A 478 -13.68 -31.97 -36.02
N GLN A 479 -14.33 -32.98 -35.45
CA GLN A 479 -13.93 -33.63 -34.21
C GLN A 479 -12.60 -34.40 -34.38
N ARG A 480 -12.42 -35.08 -35.50
CA ARG A 480 -11.15 -35.75 -35.84
C ARG A 480 -10.02 -34.74 -35.96
N ASP A 481 -10.22 -33.65 -36.71
CA ASP A 481 -9.19 -32.64 -36.91
C ASP A 481 -8.87 -31.90 -35.60
N ALA A 482 -9.89 -31.62 -34.77
CA ALA A 482 -9.71 -31.07 -33.43
C ALA A 482 -8.91 -32.01 -32.52
N LEU A 483 -9.16 -33.32 -32.56
CA LEU A 483 -8.41 -34.32 -31.79
C LEU A 483 -6.96 -34.40 -32.25
N VAL A 484 -6.73 -34.46 -33.57
CA VAL A 484 -5.37 -34.48 -34.15
C VAL A 484 -4.59 -33.23 -33.73
N ASN A 485 -5.23 -32.06 -33.77
CA ASN A 485 -4.61 -30.82 -33.33
C ASN A 485 -4.31 -30.85 -31.81
N ALA A 486 -5.28 -31.26 -30.99
CA ALA A 486 -5.17 -31.29 -29.53
C ALA A 486 -4.09 -32.26 -29.00
N LEU A 487 -3.91 -33.40 -29.66
CA LEU A 487 -2.90 -34.39 -29.26
C LEU A 487 -1.52 -34.12 -29.88
N GLY A 488 -1.47 -33.36 -30.97
CA GLY A 488 -0.23 -33.03 -31.70
C GLY A 488 0.39 -31.69 -31.31
N SER A 489 -0.18 -30.96 -30.36
CA SER A 489 0.21 -29.59 -30.02
C SER A 489 0.38 -29.41 -28.52
N ALA A 490 1.31 -28.53 -28.10
CA ALA A 490 1.45 -28.16 -26.70
C ALA A 490 0.26 -27.31 -26.20
N VAL A 491 -0.32 -26.48 -27.09
CA VAL A 491 -1.52 -25.71 -26.82
C VAL A 491 -2.45 -25.77 -28.04
N SER A 492 -3.73 -26.11 -27.79
CA SER A 492 -4.77 -26.14 -28.82
C SER A 492 -6.03 -25.43 -28.36
N LEU A 493 -6.69 -24.74 -29.28
CA LEU A 493 -8.00 -24.12 -29.07
C LEU A 493 -9.05 -24.93 -29.85
N ILE A 494 -9.96 -25.59 -29.14
CA ILE A 494 -11.11 -26.28 -29.72
C ILE A 494 -12.35 -25.43 -29.47
N GLN A 495 -12.98 -24.93 -30.53
CA GLN A 495 -14.19 -24.14 -30.44
C GLN A 495 -15.41 -24.99 -30.83
N GLY A 496 -16.20 -25.39 -29.82
CA GLY A 496 -17.47 -26.09 -30.02
C GLY A 496 -18.66 -25.13 -29.89
N PRO A 497 -19.44 -24.87 -30.96
CA PRO A 497 -20.72 -24.18 -30.82
C PRO A 497 -21.71 -25.04 -29.99
N PRO A 498 -22.79 -24.46 -29.44
CA PRO A 498 -23.79 -25.24 -28.70
C PRO A 498 -24.43 -26.32 -29.59
N GLY A 499 -24.25 -27.58 -29.21
CA GLY A 499 -24.62 -28.76 -29.99
C GLY A 499 -23.42 -29.66 -30.16
#